data_AF-A0A9W7A9Q5-F1
#
_entry.id   AF-A0A9W7A9Q5-F1
#
_cell.length_a   1.000
_cell.length_b   1.000
_cell.length_c   1.000
_cell.angle_alpha   90.00
_cell.angle_beta   90.00
_cell.angle_gamma   90.00
#
_symmetry.space_group_name_H-M   'P 1'
#
loop_
_entity.id
_entity.type
_entity.pdbx_description
1 polymer ?
#
loop_
_entity_poly.entity_id
_entity_poly.type
_entity_poly.pdbx_seq_one_letter_code
_entity_poly.pdbx_strand_id
1 'polypeptide(L)'
;MGKTKKRAASRMKEQRDSEIEAVAAQVEAQLPAGGADDALFVLDTDGQGLKKRRKKMAAEEKKLVAGGVVLSQNVKKALKAHSAEELVKIAVKGRKSLERKGRQGHAIKKEKPHDLWDAAPASTAGTNKNKNKKKQQQKLVTRGGIVPGTHISEVLNPKLTTRTEVEKFRREPKKKKNIVTVAPAHAGQSYNPDFEAHQDMLGMAVAVENRRKEVKDEEKAPVMELSEKTKSILVGEDYESEESDSDGEEDGPVNKVVRRDGKKTKAQRNKQKKHKQLVLLQQQKKEEKQKLNQLTELKKNKREVLAKVKEADARNKEIKELKAEEEKVSRQLRS
;
A
#
# COMPACT_ATOMS: atom_id res chain seq x y z
N MET A 1 -19.72 2.97 -23.57
CA MET A 1 -18.91 3.65 -22.52
C MET A 1 -17.90 2.76 -21.76
N GLY A 2 -17.87 1.42 -21.90
CA GLY A 2 -17.01 0.55 -21.08
C GLY A 2 -15.55 0.31 -21.53
N LYS A 3 -15.19 0.66 -22.77
CA LYS A 3 -13.88 0.34 -23.36
C LYS A 3 -12.73 1.25 -22.87
N THR A 4 -13.02 2.46 -22.41
CA THR A 4 -12.02 3.43 -21.93
C THR A 4 -11.50 3.10 -20.52
N LYS A 5 -12.37 2.57 -19.63
CA LYS A 5 -11.97 2.18 -18.27
C LYS A 5 -11.02 0.99 -18.24
N LYS A 6 -11.19 0.01 -19.12
CA LYS A 6 -10.29 -1.16 -19.23
C LYS A 6 -8.88 -0.75 -19.69
N ARG A 7 -8.77 0.21 -20.63
CA ARG A 7 -7.49 0.76 -21.09
C ARG A 7 -6.75 1.58 -20.03
N ALA A 8 -7.47 2.28 -19.15
CA ALA A 8 -6.85 3.00 -18.04
C ALA A 8 -6.29 2.04 -16.98
N ALA A 9 -7.02 0.97 -16.66
CA ALA A 9 -6.55 -0.03 -15.71
C ALA A 9 -5.33 -0.82 -16.21
N SER A 10 -5.28 -1.14 -17.51
CA SER A 10 -4.11 -1.83 -18.09
C SER A 10 -2.86 -0.95 -18.07
N ARG A 11 -2.98 0.34 -18.43
CA ARG A 11 -1.86 1.30 -18.36
C ARG A 11 -1.32 1.49 -16.94
N MET A 12 -2.20 1.55 -15.94
CA MET A 12 -1.77 1.67 -14.54
C MET A 12 -1.08 0.40 -14.01
N LYS A 13 -1.43 -0.77 -14.55
CA LYS A 13 -0.75 -2.03 -14.21
C LYS A 13 0.64 -2.07 -14.84
N GLU A 14 0.73 -1.73 -16.12
CA GLU A 14 1.98 -1.67 -16.88
C GLU A 14 2.98 -0.65 -16.28
N GLN A 15 2.48 0.52 -15.83
CA GLN A 15 3.30 1.48 -15.10
C GLN A 15 3.84 0.91 -13.78
N ARG A 16 3.00 0.23 -12.99
CA ARG A 16 3.45 -0.41 -11.74
C ARG A 16 4.47 -1.51 -11.98
N ASP A 17 4.26 -2.33 -13.00
CA ASP A 17 5.18 -3.42 -13.33
C ASP A 17 6.54 -2.82 -13.76
N SER A 18 6.54 -1.73 -14.54
CA SER A 18 7.76 -1.00 -14.90
C SER A 18 8.47 -0.31 -13.73
N GLU A 19 7.72 0.20 -12.74
CA GLU A 19 8.29 0.78 -11.51
C GLU A 19 8.93 -0.30 -10.63
N ILE A 20 8.29 -1.47 -10.52
CA ILE A 20 8.83 -2.61 -9.76
C ILE A 20 10.14 -3.10 -10.40
N GLU A 21 10.17 -3.20 -11.72
CA GLU A 21 11.37 -3.62 -12.46
C GLU A 21 12.49 -2.58 -12.36
N ALA A 22 12.18 -1.28 -12.43
CA ALA A 22 13.17 -0.21 -12.23
C ALA A 22 13.75 -0.20 -10.80
N VAL A 23 12.92 -0.46 -9.79
CA VAL A 23 13.39 -0.57 -8.40
C VAL A 23 14.23 -1.84 -8.21
N ALA A 24 13.84 -2.96 -8.80
CA ALA A 24 14.63 -4.19 -8.77
C ALA A 24 16.00 -3.99 -9.41
N ALA A 25 16.07 -3.33 -10.58
CA ALA A 25 17.31 -3.00 -11.26
C ALA A 25 18.20 -2.03 -10.45
N GLN A 26 17.61 -1.06 -9.73
CA GLN A 26 18.36 -0.19 -8.84
C GLN A 26 18.92 -0.92 -7.62
N VAL A 27 18.16 -1.85 -7.04
CA VAL A 27 18.64 -2.68 -5.92
C VAL A 27 19.76 -3.61 -6.39
N GLU A 28 19.62 -4.19 -7.58
CA GLU A 28 20.65 -5.05 -8.17
C GLU A 28 21.91 -4.27 -8.56
N ALA A 29 21.78 -3.03 -9.04
CA ALA A 29 22.91 -2.14 -9.29
C ALA A 29 23.58 -1.62 -7.99
N GLN A 30 22.86 -1.63 -6.86
CA GLN A 30 23.42 -1.31 -5.54
C GLN A 30 24.06 -2.53 -4.86
N LEU A 31 23.83 -3.74 -5.36
CA LEU A 31 24.59 -4.91 -4.94
C LEU A 31 26.00 -4.81 -5.54
N PRO A 32 27.06 -4.88 -4.72
CA PRO A 32 28.43 -4.83 -5.23
C PRO A 32 28.68 -6.06 -6.10
N ALA A 33 28.78 -5.85 -7.42
CA ALA A 33 29.08 -6.91 -8.37
C ALA A 33 30.46 -7.52 -8.07
N GLY A 34 30.48 -8.75 -7.54
CA GLY A 34 31.68 -9.57 -7.45
C GLY A 34 32.42 -9.60 -6.11
N GLY A 35 31.76 -9.30 -4.98
CA GLY A 35 32.28 -9.71 -3.68
C GLY A 35 32.11 -11.22 -3.51
N ALA A 36 33.16 -11.96 -3.15
CA ALA A 36 33.05 -13.37 -2.78
C ALA A 36 31.96 -13.55 -1.70
N ASP A 37 31.17 -14.63 -1.78
CA ASP A 37 30.07 -14.90 -0.85
C ASP A 37 30.50 -14.87 0.64
N ASP A 38 31.80 -15.04 0.91
CA ASP A 38 32.40 -14.90 2.24
C ASP A 38 32.27 -13.49 2.83
N ALA A 39 32.16 -12.45 2.00
CA ALA A 39 31.96 -11.06 2.44
C ALA A 39 30.48 -10.74 2.77
N LEU A 40 29.53 -11.54 2.27
CA LEU A 40 28.10 -11.37 2.56
C LEU A 40 27.70 -11.93 3.93
N PHE A 41 28.55 -12.78 4.52
CA PHE A 41 28.34 -13.42 5.82
C PHE A 41 29.45 -13.13 6.84
N VAL A 42 30.16 -12.01 6.71
CA VAL A 42 31.01 -11.54 7.83
C VAL A 42 30.08 -11.05 8.93
N LEU A 43 29.89 -11.87 9.95
CA LEU A 43 29.35 -11.43 11.23
C LEU A 43 30.29 -10.33 11.74
N ASP A 44 29.82 -9.09 11.77
CA ASP A 44 30.52 -7.97 12.43
C ASP A 44 30.69 -8.34 13.92
N THR A 45 31.82 -8.96 14.29
CA THR A 45 32.16 -9.31 15.67
C THR A 45 32.45 -8.08 16.52
N ASP A 46 32.88 -6.99 15.88
CA ASP A 46 33.41 -5.82 16.57
C ASP A 46 32.33 -4.75 16.85
N GLY A 47 31.09 -4.99 16.41
CA GLY A 47 29.94 -4.08 16.58
C GLY A 47 30.09 -2.71 15.89
N GLN A 48 31.19 -2.44 15.20
CA GLN A 48 31.49 -1.13 14.63
C GLN A 48 30.62 -0.79 13.41
N GLY A 49 30.25 -1.78 12.58
CA GLY A 49 29.37 -1.53 11.43
C GLY A 49 27.95 -1.14 11.85
N LEU A 50 27.43 -1.73 12.93
CA LEU A 50 26.17 -1.32 13.57
C LEU A 50 26.24 0.13 14.09
N LYS A 51 27.33 0.52 14.75
CA LYS A 51 27.55 1.91 15.21
C LYS A 51 27.61 2.89 14.02
N LYS A 52 28.31 2.55 12.93
CA LYS A 52 28.37 3.38 11.70
C LYS A 52 27.01 3.51 11.02
N ARG A 53 26.22 2.41 10.92
CA ARG A 53 24.87 2.45 10.35
C ARG A 53 23.90 3.27 11.21
N ARG A 54 23.96 3.12 12.54
CA ARG A 54 23.18 3.94 13.49
C ARG A 54 23.52 5.42 13.37
N LYS A 55 24.81 5.79 13.32
CA LYS A 55 25.23 7.19 13.10
C LYS A 55 24.74 7.76 11.76
N LYS A 56 24.75 6.98 10.69
CA LYS A 56 24.19 7.41 9.39
C LYS A 56 22.68 7.62 9.44
N MET A 57 21.93 6.67 10.02
CA MET A 57 20.47 6.80 10.18
C MET A 57 20.10 8.02 11.04
N ALA A 58 20.79 8.22 12.17
CA ALA A 58 20.56 9.38 13.03
C ALA A 58 20.92 10.72 12.34
N ALA A 59 21.95 10.73 11.48
CA ALA A 59 22.30 11.92 10.70
C ALA A 59 21.25 12.23 9.61
N GLU A 60 20.66 11.22 8.97
CA GLU A 60 19.56 11.41 8.01
C GLU A 60 18.28 11.87 8.70
N GLU A 61 17.96 11.32 9.86
CA GLU A 61 16.81 11.73 10.66
C GLU A 61 16.94 13.18 11.13
N LYS A 62 18.12 13.58 11.61
CA LYS A 62 18.42 14.98 11.94
C LYS A 62 18.26 15.92 10.73
N LYS A 63 18.64 15.48 9.52
CA LYS A 63 18.44 16.27 8.29
C LYS A 63 16.96 16.43 7.94
N LEU A 64 16.15 15.39 8.12
CA LEU A 64 14.70 15.45 7.88
C LEU A 64 14.00 16.38 8.89
N VAL A 65 14.34 16.26 10.17
CA VAL A 65 13.79 17.12 11.24
C VAL A 65 14.22 18.57 11.04
N ALA A 66 15.51 18.82 10.76
CA ALA A 66 16.03 20.16 10.47
C ALA A 66 15.37 20.75 9.21
N GLY A 67 15.16 19.94 8.18
CA GLY A 67 14.42 20.34 6.98
C GLY A 67 12.99 20.79 7.29
N GLY A 68 12.29 20.10 8.19
CA GLY A 68 10.96 20.48 8.66
C GLY A 68 10.94 21.81 9.42
N VAL A 69 11.94 22.04 10.30
CA VAL A 69 12.06 23.30 11.04
C VAL A 69 12.30 24.48 10.09
N VAL A 70 13.22 24.33 9.12
CA VAL A 70 13.49 25.37 8.12
C VAL A 70 12.27 25.64 7.25
N LEU A 71 11.54 24.60 6.84
CA LEU A 71 10.30 24.76 6.06
C LEU A 71 9.24 25.55 6.85
N SER A 72 9.07 25.23 8.13
CA SER A 72 8.12 25.92 9.01
C SER A 72 8.45 27.40 9.20
N GLN A 73 9.75 27.74 9.33
CA GLN A 73 10.20 29.13 9.42
C GLN A 73 9.97 29.88 8.10
N ASN A 74 10.22 29.24 6.96
CA ASN A 74 9.98 29.82 5.64
C ASN A 74 8.48 30.04 5.37
N VAL A 75 7.61 29.13 5.81
CA VAL A 75 6.16 29.33 5.74
C VAL A 75 5.73 30.51 6.62
N LYS A 76 6.25 30.62 7.85
CA LYS A 76 5.97 31.78 8.71
C LYS A 76 6.46 33.10 8.10
N LYS A 77 7.62 33.11 7.43
CA LYS A 77 8.12 34.30 6.71
C LYS A 77 7.23 34.65 5.51
N ALA A 78 6.79 33.66 4.73
CA ALA A 78 5.89 33.86 3.60
C ALA A 78 4.52 34.39 4.01
N LEU A 79 3.96 33.89 5.12
CA LEU A 79 2.70 34.37 5.69
C LEU A 79 2.79 35.80 6.22
N LYS A 80 3.97 36.23 6.70
CA LYS A 80 4.20 37.62 7.12
C LYS A 80 4.43 38.58 5.95
N ALA A 81 5.03 38.10 4.86
CA ALA A 81 5.42 38.92 3.73
C ALA A 81 4.32 39.11 2.67
N HIS A 82 3.36 38.20 2.59
CA HIS A 82 2.37 38.16 1.49
C HIS A 82 0.94 38.11 2.00
N SER A 83 0.05 38.81 1.30
CA SER A 83 -1.39 38.67 1.50
C SER A 83 -1.88 37.30 1.02
N ALA A 84 -3.06 36.87 1.49
CA ALA A 84 -3.63 35.57 1.12
C ALA A 84 -3.77 35.40 -0.40
N GLU A 85 -4.12 36.47 -1.12
CA GLU A 85 -4.26 36.45 -2.58
C GLU A 85 -2.92 36.29 -3.31
N GLU A 86 -1.86 36.90 -2.80
CA GLU A 86 -0.51 36.76 -3.34
C GLU A 86 0.03 35.34 -3.14
N LEU A 87 -0.23 34.73 -1.98
CA LEU A 87 0.14 33.35 -1.71
C LEU A 87 -0.54 32.37 -2.67
N VAL A 88 -1.81 32.62 -3.02
CA VAL A 88 -2.53 31.83 -4.03
C VAL A 88 -1.87 32.00 -5.41
N LYS A 89 -1.49 33.22 -5.80
CA LYS A 89 -0.80 33.49 -7.07
C LYS A 89 0.58 32.82 -7.12
N ILE A 90 1.34 32.87 -6.03
CA ILE A 90 2.65 32.20 -5.89
C ILE A 90 2.47 30.68 -5.99
N ALA A 91 1.46 30.10 -5.33
CA ALA A 91 1.17 28.68 -5.38
C ALA A 91 0.79 28.21 -6.80
N VAL A 92 -0.03 28.98 -7.53
CA VAL A 92 -0.39 28.70 -8.92
C VAL A 92 0.84 28.80 -9.84
N LYS A 93 1.70 29.81 -9.65
CA LYS A 93 2.95 29.95 -10.40
C LYS A 93 3.92 28.79 -10.12
N GLY A 94 4.01 28.36 -8.86
CA GLY A 94 4.80 27.20 -8.44
C GLY A 94 4.34 25.90 -9.09
N ARG A 95 3.02 25.65 -9.13
CA ARG A 95 2.43 24.48 -9.82
C ARG A 95 2.75 24.46 -11.32
N LYS A 96 2.57 25.60 -12.02
CA LYS A 96 2.92 25.72 -13.44
C LYS A 96 4.41 25.49 -13.71
N SER A 97 5.29 25.91 -12.80
CA SER A 97 6.73 25.70 -12.91
C SER A 97 7.12 24.22 -12.70
N LEU A 98 6.50 23.54 -11.74
CA LEU A 98 6.68 22.10 -11.51
C LEU A 98 6.21 21.26 -12.69
N GLU A 99 5.07 21.59 -13.29
CA GLU A 99 4.57 20.91 -14.49
C GLU A 99 5.51 21.07 -15.70
N ARG A 100 6.15 22.25 -15.82
CA ARG A 100 7.16 22.50 -16.86
C ARG A 100 8.46 21.73 -16.60
N LYS A 101 8.94 21.71 -15.36
CA LYS A 101 10.19 21.01 -14.99
C LYS A 101 10.04 19.48 -14.99
N GLY A 102 8.86 18.94 -14.66
CA GLY A 102 8.59 17.50 -14.75
C GLY A 102 8.66 16.95 -16.19
N ARG A 103 8.60 17.81 -17.21
CA ARG A 103 8.78 17.44 -18.62
C ARG A 103 10.22 17.53 -19.10
N GLN A 104 11.09 18.25 -18.39
CA GLN A 104 12.53 18.20 -18.60
C GLN A 104 13.18 17.21 -17.63
N GLY A 105 12.64 16.00 -17.56
CA GLY A 105 13.46 14.87 -17.12
C GLY A 105 14.67 14.83 -18.06
N HIS A 106 15.88 14.85 -17.50
CA HIS A 106 17.10 14.65 -18.26
C HIS A 106 16.85 13.55 -19.28
N ALA A 107 16.91 13.88 -20.56
CA ALA A 107 16.90 12.90 -21.62
C ALA A 107 18.12 12.01 -21.37
N ILE A 108 17.92 10.92 -20.63
CA ILE A 108 18.84 9.79 -20.60
C ILE A 108 18.96 9.45 -22.07
N LYS A 109 20.11 9.76 -22.66
CA LYS A 109 20.42 9.38 -24.03
C LYS A 109 20.25 7.87 -24.05
N LYS A 110 19.11 7.40 -24.57
CA LYS A 110 18.90 5.99 -24.80
C LYS A 110 19.90 5.65 -25.88
N GLU A 111 21.03 5.08 -25.49
CA GLU A 111 21.89 4.36 -26.42
C GLU A 111 20.97 3.37 -27.13
N LYS A 112 21.03 3.37 -28.48
CA LYS A 112 20.21 2.46 -29.28
C LYS A 112 20.48 1.04 -28.76
N PRO A 113 19.44 0.22 -28.55
CA PRO A 113 19.66 -1.17 -28.17
C PRO A 113 20.56 -1.79 -29.24
N HIS A 114 21.70 -2.32 -28.81
CA HIS A 114 22.60 -3.01 -29.70
C HIS A 114 21.83 -4.21 -30.26
N ASP A 115 21.51 -4.16 -31.54
CA ASP A 115 20.95 -5.30 -32.24
C ASP A 115 21.99 -6.41 -32.21
N LEU A 116 21.61 -7.56 -31.67
CA LEU A 116 22.47 -8.74 -31.51
C LEU A 116 22.35 -9.68 -32.73
N TRP A 117 21.54 -9.31 -33.73
CA TRP A 117 21.22 -10.16 -34.88
C TRP A 117 21.69 -9.62 -36.24
N ASP A 118 22.15 -8.36 -36.31
CA ASP A 118 22.85 -7.84 -37.49
C ASP A 118 24.32 -8.27 -37.47
N ALA A 119 24.54 -9.54 -37.80
CA ALA A 119 25.83 -10.10 -38.11
C ALA A 119 26.20 -9.77 -39.58
N ALA A 120 27.07 -8.78 -39.77
CA ALA A 120 28.04 -8.79 -40.87
C ALA A 120 29.27 -7.92 -40.48
N PRO A 121 30.48 -8.50 -40.40
CA PRO A 121 31.69 -7.71 -40.19
C PRO A 121 32.13 -7.09 -41.52
N ALA A 122 31.58 -5.91 -41.85
CA ALA A 122 32.16 -5.05 -42.87
C ALA A 122 33.27 -4.20 -42.21
N SER A 123 34.52 -4.59 -42.47
CA SER A 123 35.68 -3.74 -42.27
C SER A 123 35.53 -2.42 -43.04
N THR A 124 35.71 -1.26 -42.38
CA THR A 124 36.52 -0.12 -42.87
C THR A 124 36.45 1.12 -41.95
N ALA A 125 37.65 1.57 -41.57
CA ALA A 125 38.13 2.96 -41.43
C ALA A 125 37.47 3.99 -40.46
N GLY A 126 38.24 4.33 -39.41
CA GLY A 126 38.50 5.71 -38.89
C GLY A 126 37.37 6.42 -38.13
N THR A 127 37.52 6.94 -36.91
CA THR A 127 38.62 7.79 -36.40
C THR A 127 38.50 8.03 -34.87
N ASN A 128 39.64 7.94 -34.18
CA ASN A 128 40.13 8.80 -33.07
C ASN A 128 39.20 9.28 -31.93
N LYS A 129 39.44 8.85 -30.68
CA LYS A 129 40.38 9.45 -29.69
C LYS A 129 40.12 8.96 -28.24
N ASN A 130 41.23 8.88 -27.50
CA ASN A 130 41.40 8.91 -26.02
C ASN A 130 41.22 7.64 -25.17
N LYS A 131 42.34 6.94 -25.01
CA LYS A 131 43.03 6.62 -23.73
C LYS A 131 42.16 6.71 -22.45
N ASN A 132 41.85 5.56 -21.83
CA ASN A 132 42.60 5.11 -20.63
C ASN A 132 42.10 3.77 -20.07
N LYS A 133 43.07 2.98 -19.60
CA LYS A 133 43.02 1.90 -18.61
C LYS A 133 42.43 0.53 -19.03
N LYS A 134 43.39 -0.33 -19.37
CA LYS A 134 43.43 -1.79 -19.21
C LYS A 134 42.60 -2.30 -18.02
N LYS A 135 41.71 -3.26 -18.29
CA LYS A 135 41.54 -4.47 -17.47
C LYS A 135 41.30 -5.65 -18.41
N GLN A 136 42.22 -6.62 -18.36
CA GLN A 136 42.09 -7.91 -19.03
C GLN A 136 40.86 -8.62 -18.48
N GLN A 137 39.89 -8.92 -19.35
CA GLN A 137 38.82 -9.86 -19.02
C GLN A 137 39.31 -11.25 -19.38
N GLN A 138 39.54 -12.07 -18.35
CA GLN A 138 39.70 -13.51 -18.50
C GLN A 138 38.36 -14.08 -18.96
N LYS A 139 38.39 -14.84 -20.05
CA LYS A 139 37.25 -15.62 -20.55
C LYS A 139 36.94 -16.71 -19.51
N LEU A 140 35.83 -16.58 -18.77
CA LEU A 140 35.23 -17.71 -18.07
C LEU A 140 34.20 -18.37 -19.01
N VAL A 141 34.45 -19.64 -19.29
CA VAL A 141 33.56 -20.55 -19.99
C VAL A 141 32.32 -20.79 -19.11
N THR A 142 31.17 -20.28 -19.54
CA THR A 142 29.88 -20.63 -18.95
C THR A 142 29.51 -22.06 -19.36
N ARG A 143 29.79 -23.01 -18.46
CA ARG A 143 29.19 -24.35 -18.47
C ARG A 143 27.76 -24.22 -17.94
N GLY A 144 26.76 -24.44 -18.79
CA GLY A 144 25.36 -24.41 -18.36
C GLY A 144 24.29 -24.46 -19.46
N GLY A 145 24.66 -24.75 -20.72
CA GLY A 145 23.70 -25.05 -21.76
C GLY A 145 23.11 -26.45 -21.55
N ILE A 146 21.81 -26.51 -21.25
CA ILE A 146 21.00 -27.73 -21.31
C ILE A 146 20.91 -28.13 -22.79
N VAL A 147 21.58 -29.23 -23.16
CA VAL A 147 21.37 -29.91 -24.45
C VAL A 147 20.31 -30.99 -24.21
N PRO A 148 19.18 -30.99 -24.96
CA PRO A 148 18.23 -32.08 -24.90
C PRO A 148 18.72 -33.23 -25.80
N GLY A 149 18.88 -34.41 -25.20
CA GLY A 149 18.72 -35.71 -25.85
C GLY A 149 19.77 -36.13 -26.88
N THR A 150 20.71 -36.97 -26.47
CA THR A 150 21.07 -38.18 -27.24
C THR A 150 21.48 -39.33 -26.33
N HIS A 151 21.01 -40.49 -26.74
CA HIS A 151 21.09 -41.83 -26.21
C HIS A 151 22.50 -42.40 -25.89
N ILE A 152 22.51 -43.27 -24.87
CA ILE A 152 23.22 -44.57 -24.79
C ILE A 152 24.75 -44.57 -24.93
N SER A 153 25.44 -44.84 -23.82
CA SER A 153 26.38 -45.98 -23.70
C SER A 153 26.87 -46.14 -22.25
N GLU A 154 26.58 -47.31 -21.72
CA GLU A 154 27.11 -47.85 -20.46
C GLU A 154 28.59 -48.18 -20.64
N VAL A 155 29.48 -47.74 -19.73
CA VAL A 155 30.73 -48.45 -19.41
C VAL A 155 31.13 -48.14 -17.96
N LEU A 156 31.02 -49.18 -17.13
CA LEU A 156 31.78 -49.52 -15.91
C LEU A 156 32.07 -48.43 -14.86
N ASN A 157 31.44 -48.58 -13.68
CA ASN A 157 32.11 -48.55 -12.37
C ASN A 157 31.18 -49.09 -11.26
N PRO A 158 31.34 -50.35 -10.79
CA PRO A 158 30.49 -50.92 -9.74
C PRO A 158 31.20 -50.90 -8.37
N LYS A 159 31.56 -49.73 -7.84
CA LYS A 159 32.04 -49.59 -6.46
C LYS A 159 31.71 -48.21 -5.91
N LEU A 160 30.51 -48.04 -5.37
CA LEU A 160 30.13 -47.04 -4.35
C LEU A 160 28.69 -47.36 -3.91
N THR A 161 28.53 -48.51 -3.26
CA THR A 161 27.31 -48.84 -2.50
C THR A 161 27.40 -48.19 -1.13
N THR A 162 27.14 -46.89 -1.05
CA THR A 162 26.69 -46.28 0.19
C THR A 162 25.18 -46.10 0.07
N ARG A 163 24.45 -46.98 0.75
CA ARG A 163 23.02 -46.80 1.04
C ARG A 163 22.88 -45.48 1.79
N THR A 164 22.59 -44.39 1.08
CA THR A 164 21.95 -43.24 1.69
C THR A 164 20.50 -43.62 1.87
N GLU A 165 20.13 -43.90 3.10
CA GLU A 165 18.73 -43.99 3.50
C GLU A 165 18.07 -42.68 3.09
N VAL A 166 17.28 -42.75 2.01
CA VAL A 166 16.38 -41.67 1.64
C VAL A 166 15.35 -41.63 2.76
N GLU A 167 15.62 -40.78 3.75
CA GLU A 167 14.73 -40.42 4.81
C GLU A 167 13.42 -39.97 4.15
N LYS A 168 12.43 -40.86 4.16
CA LYS A 168 11.12 -40.58 3.59
C LYS A 168 10.53 -39.46 4.43
N PHE A 169 10.67 -38.22 3.96
CA PHE A 169 9.97 -37.06 4.52
C PHE A 169 8.49 -37.43 4.65
N ARG A 170 8.09 -37.80 5.87
CA ARG A 170 6.69 -38.01 6.24
C ARG A 170 6.04 -36.65 6.10
N ARG A 171 5.38 -36.42 4.96
CA ARG A 171 4.54 -35.24 4.75
C ARG A 171 3.50 -35.26 5.86
N GLU A 172 3.58 -34.28 6.77
CA GLU A 172 2.56 -34.10 7.80
C GLU A 172 1.18 -34.09 7.13
N PRO A 173 0.19 -34.79 7.69
CA PRO A 173 -1.15 -34.81 7.10
C PRO A 173 -1.67 -33.37 7.03
N LYS A 174 -2.01 -32.93 5.81
CA LYS A 174 -2.56 -31.59 5.57
C LYS A 174 -3.75 -31.40 6.52
N LYS A 175 -3.67 -30.37 7.37
CA LYS A 175 -4.74 -30.01 8.32
C LYS A 175 -6.07 -30.01 7.57
N LYS A 176 -7.05 -30.77 8.07
CA LYS A 176 -8.40 -30.85 7.48
C LYS A 176 -8.92 -29.42 7.37
N LYS A 177 -9.25 -29.00 6.14
CA LYS A 177 -9.85 -27.68 5.93
C LYS A 177 -11.19 -27.71 6.68
N ASN A 178 -11.45 -26.71 7.52
CA ASN A 178 -12.78 -26.49 8.08
C ASN A 178 -13.70 -26.13 6.91
N ILE A 179 -14.28 -27.15 6.28
CA ILE A 179 -15.32 -26.98 5.30
C ILE A 179 -16.52 -26.52 6.10
N VAL A 180 -16.89 -25.24 5.95
CA VAL A 180 -18.11 -24.70 6.53
C VAL A 180 -19.26 -25.41 5.83
N THR A 181 -19.79 -26.44 6.47
CA THR A 181 -21.03 -27.10 6.05
C THR A 181 -22.15 -26.07 6.15
N VAL A 182 -22.79 -25.78 5.02
CA VAL A 182 -23.94 -24.89 4.96
C VAL A 182 -25.06 -25.52 5.79
N ALA A 183 -25.52 -24.82 6.82
CA ALA A 183 -26.66 -25.27 7.61
C ALA A 183 -27.91 -25.38 6.71
N PRO A 184 -28.80 -26.36 6.94
CA PRO A 184 -30.06 -26.44 6.23
C PRO A 184 -30.87 -25.14 6.39
N ALA A 185 -31.60 -24.76 5.35
CA ALA A 185 -32.43 -23.56 5.37
C ALA A 185 -33.55 -23.67 6.41
N HIS A 186 -33.90 -22.55 7.04
CA HIS A 186 -34.98 -22.51 8.03
C HIS A 186 -36.35 -22.52 7.33
N ALA A 187 -37.37 -23.12 7.94
CA ALA A 187 -38.71 -23.24 7.33
C ALA A 187 -39.33 -21.87 6.94
N GLY A 188 -39.07 -20.85 7.76
CA GLY A 188 -39.47 -19.45 7.51
C GLY A 188 -38.75 -18.73 6.35
N GLN A 189 -37.79 -19.38 5.69
CA GLN A 189 -37.07 -18.83 4.51
C GLN A 189 -37.64 -19.32 3.17
N SER A 190 -38.71 -20.11 3.19
CA SER A 190 -39.41 -20.53 1.98
C SER A 190 -40.17 -19.35 1.34
N TYR A 191 -40.57 -19.47 0.07
CA TYR A 191 -41.27 -18.40 -0.67
C TYR A 191 -42.68 -18.10 -0.09
N ASN A 192 -43.30 -19.11 0.54
CA ASN A 192 -44.59 -18.99 1.20
C ASN A 192 -44.51 -19.68 2.58
N PRO A 193 -43.83 -19.05 3.55
CA PRO A 193 -43.64 -19.63 4.87
C PRO A 193 -44.92 -19.52 5.68
N ASP A 194 -45.08 -20.41 6.66
CA ASP A 194 -46.10 -20.23 7.69
C ASP A 194 -45.82 -18.97 8.52
N PHE A 195 -46.86 -18.32 9.02
CA PHE A 195 -46.77 -17.01 9.65
C PHE A 195 -45.87 -17.05 10.89
N GLU A 196 -46.03 -18.06 11.73
CA GLU A 196 -45.21 -18.27 12.94
C GLU A 196 -43.73 -18.48 12.57
N ALA A 197 -43.46 -19.38 11.61
CA ALA A 197 -42.10 -19.66 11.16
C ALA A 197 -41.40 -18.44 10.52
N HIS A 198 -42.16 -17.55 9.87
CA HIS A 198 -41.64 -16.29 9.34
C HIS A 198 -41.33 -15.27 10.45
N GLN A 199 -42.20 -15.15 11.45
CA GLN A 199 -41.96 -14.27 12.61
C GLN A 199 -40.72 -14.71 13.39
N ASP A 200 -40.56 -16.01 13.63
CA ASP A 200 -39.38 -16.57 14.29
C ASP A 200 -38.10 -16.24 13.51
N MET A 201 -38.14 -16.37 12.18
CA MET A 201 -37.02 -16.00 11.31
C MET A 201 -36.65 -14.52 11.41
N LEU A 202 -37.65 -13.64 11.43
CA LEU A 202 -37.44 -12.21 11.61
C LEU A 202 -36.85 -11.92 12.99
N GLY A 203 -37.36 -12.56 14.05
CA GLY A 203 -36.84 -12.46 15.40
C GLY A 203 -35.37 -12.87 15.50
N MET A 204 -35.02 -14.02 14.91
CA MET A 204 -33.63 -14.48 14.84
C MET A 204 -32.73 -13.51 14.08
N ALA A 205 -33.21 -12.95 12.95
CA ALA A 205 -32.45 -11.99 12.17
C ALA A 205 -32.18 -10.69 12.95
N VAL A 206 -33.21 -10.18 13.66
CA VAL A 206 -33.09 -9.00 14.53
C VAL A 206 -32.13 -9.27 15.70
N ALA A 207 -32.19 -10.44 16.32
CA ALA A 207 -31.28 -10.80 17.41
C ALA A 207 -29.80 -10.83 16.94
N VAL A 208 -29.52 -11.37 15.75
CA VAL A 208 -28.18 -11.35 15.16
C VAL A 208 -27.72 -9.93 14.85
N GLU A 209 -28.62 -9.07 14.38
CA GLU A 209 -28.30 -7.66 14.12
C GLU A 209 -28.01 -6.90 15.41
N ASN A 210 -28.83 -7.07 16.44
CA ASN A 210 -28.65 -6.44 17.75
C ASN A 210 -27.32 -6.84 18.36
N ARG A 211 -26.97 -8.13 18.35
CA ARG A 211 -25.66 -8.60 18.82
C ARG A 211 -24.50 -7.98 18.03
N ARG A 212 -24.65 -7.77 16.72
CA ARG A 212 -23.64 -7.08 15.91
C ARG A 212 -23.55 -5.58 16.22
N LYS A 213 -24.66 -4.95 16.61
CA LYS A 213 -24.68 -3.55 17.04
C LYS A 213 -24.01 -3.41 18.41
N GLU A 214 -24.39 -4.24 19.38
CA GLU A 214 -23.77 -4.31 20.71
C GLU A 214 -22.25 -4.45 20.62
N VAL A 215 -21.72 -5.40 19.85
CA VAL A 215 -20.26 -5.54 19.66
C VAL A 215 -19.63 -4.28 19.08
N LYS A 216 -20.28 -3.63 18.09
CA LYS A 216 -19.77 -2.38 17.51
C LYS A 216 -19.85 -1.22 18.51
N ASP A 217 -20.87 -1.22 19.34
CA ASP A 217 -21.11 -0.18 20.33
C ASP A 217 -20.16 -0.38 21.52
N GLU A 218 -19.82 -1.61 21.90
CA GLU A 218 -18.74 -1.95 22.83
C GLU A 218 -17.37 -1.56 22.28
N GLU A 219 -17.10 -1.84 20.99
CA GLU A 219 -15.86 -1.42 20.33
C GLU A 219 -15.72 0.11 20.23
N LYS A 220 -16.84 0.83 20.14
CA LYS A 220 -16.88 2.31 20.06
C LYS A 220 -17.01 2.98 21.41
N ALA A 221 -17.57 2.29 22.41
CA ALA A 221 -17.74 2.81 23.74
C ALA A 221 -16.35 3.20 24.24
N PRO A 222 -16.14 4.44 24.71
CA PRO A 222 -14.92 4.75 25.42
C PRO A 222 -14.82 3.76 26.58
N VAL A 223 -13.64 3.18 26.81
CA VAL A 223 -13.40 2.25 27.91
C VAL A 223 -13.67 3.01 29.22
N MET A 224 -14.92 2.97 29.67
CA MET A 224 -15.34 3.65 30.89
C MET A 224 -14.71 2.87 32.05
N GLU A 225 -14.03 3.63 32.91
CA GLU A 225 -13.57 3.20 34.23
C GLU A 225 -12.50 2.11 34.30
N LEU A 226 -11.50 2.14 33.42
CA LEU A 226 -10.18 1.68 33.87
C LEU A 226 -9.71 2.58 35.02
N SER A 227 -9.28 1.98 36.13
CA SER A 227 -8.67 2.73 37.25
C SER A 227 -7.54 3.61 36.72
N GLU A 228 -7.33 4.78 37.29
CA GLU A 228 -6.29 5.72 36.81
C GLU A 228 -4.92 5.05 36.68
N LYS A 229 -4.61 4.10 37.57
CA LYS A 229 -3.41 3.26 37.53
C LYS A 229 -3.36 2.34 36.29
N THR A 230 -4.49 1.75 35.89
CA THR A 230 -4.56 0.89 34.69
C THR A 230 -4.56 1.72 33.41
N LYS A 231 -5.15 2.92 33.44
CA LYS A 231 -5.07 3.90 32.33
C LYS A 231 -3.64 4.42 32.15
N SER A 232 -2.91 4.72 33.22
CA SER A 232 -1.53 5.18 33.11
C SER A 232 -0.59 4.08 32.61
N ILE A 233 -0.85 2.80 32.92
CA ILE A 233 -0.08 1.68 32.36
C ILE A 233 -0.40 1.49 30.87
N LEU A 234 -1.69 1.46 30.48
CA LEU A 234 -2.09 1.26 29.08
C LEU A 234 -1.80 2.45 28.15
N VAL A 235 -1.90 3.68 28.66
CA VAL A 235 -1.63 4.92 27.89
C VAL A 235 -0.16 5.33 27.99
N GLY A 236 0.52 5.02 29.11
CA GLY A 236 1.94 5.29 29.31
C GLY A 236 2.88 4.29 28.63
N GLU A 237 2.46 3.03 28.42
CA GLU A 237 3.33 2.04 27.74
C GLU A 237 3.34 2.14 26.21
N ASP A 238 2.33 2.75 25.56
CA ASP A 238 2.22 2.73 24.09
C ASP A 238 2.72 4.02 23.39
N TYR A 239 3.11 5.06 24.14
CA TYR A 239 3.72 6.28 23.58
C TYR A 239 5.04 6.73 24.22
N GLU A 240 5.50 6.10 25.31
CA GLU A 240 6.73 6.54 25.98
C GLU A 240 7.55 5.41 26.63
N SER A 241 7.59 4.21 26.03
CA SER A 241 8.56 3.19 26.45
C SER A 241 8.90 2.18 25.36
N GLU A 242 9.90 2.49 24.53
CA GLU A 242 10.96 1.53 24.17
C GLU A 242 12.27 2.29 23.91
N GLU A 243 12.65 3.16 24.84
CA GLU A 243 14.04 3.55 25.06
C GLU A 243 14.29 3.61 26.58
N SER A 244 14.13 2.45 27.23
CA SER A 244 14.77 2.23 28.53
C SER A 244 16.05 1.44 28.25
N ASP A 245 17.11 2.22 28.05
CA ASP A 245 18.49 1.77 28.19
C ASP A 245 18.70 1.52 29.70
N SER A 246 18.48 0.27 30.14
CA SER A 246 18.92 -0.19 31.45
C SER A 246 20.24 -0.91 31.23
N ASP A 247 21.30 -0.11 31.19
CA ASP A 247 22.66 -0.54 31.44
C ASP A 247 22.83 -0.58 32.97
N GLY A 248 22.42 -1.71 33.55
CA GLY A 248 22.55 -1.99 34.97
C GLY A 248 23.19 -3.36 35.14
N GLU A 249 24.52 -3.37 35.28
CA GLU A 249 25.21 -4.51 35.87
C GLU A 249 24.79 -4.63 37.33
N GLU A 250 23.87 -5.55 37.62
CA GLU A 250 23.70 -6.10 38.96
C GLU A 250 23.79 -7.63 38.88
N ASP A 251 24.92 -8.13 39.37
CA ASP A 251 25.17 -9.53 39.70
C ASP A 251 24.19 -9.97 40.81
N GLY A 252 23.04 -10.50 40.39
CA GLY A 252 22.04 -11.14 41.25
C GLY A 252 21.75 -12.57 40.79
N PRO A 253 21.40 -13.49 41.71
CA PRO A 253 21.30 -14.92 41.41
C PRO A 253 20.29 -15.20 40.30
N VAL A 254 20.77 -15.89 39.26
CA VAL A 254 20.09 -16.18 38.01
C VAL A 254 18.80 -16.98 38.25
N ASN A 255 17.67 -16.27 38.34
CA ASN A 255 16.36 -16.88 38.20
C ASN A 255 16.28 -17.54 36.81
N LYS A 256 16.05 -18.85 36.76
CA LYS A 256 15.92 -19.60 35.50
C LYS A 256 14.86 -18.94 34.63
N VAL A 257 15.29 -18.38 33.49
CA VAL A 257 14.42 -17.73 32.52
C VAL A 257 13.37 -18.73 32.04
N VAL A 258 12.14 -18.59 32.53
CA VAL A 258 10.98 -19.34 32.03
C VAL A 258 10.77 -18.92 30.57
N ARG A 259 11.15 -19.80 29.65
CA ARG A 259 10.91 -19.60 28.22
C ARG A 259 9.40 -19.63 28.00
N ARG A 260 8.82 -18.45 27.77
CA ARG A 260 7.42 -18.32 27.34
C ARG A 260 7.33 -18.75 25.88
N ASP A 261 7.07 -20.04 25.67
CA ASP A 261 6.84 -20.60 24.35
C ASP A 261 5.63 -19.90 23.72
N GLY A 262 5.84 -19.25 22.58
CA GLY A 262 4.79 -18.50 21.87
C GLY A 262 5.05 -17.00 21.69
N LYS A 263 6.17 -16.45 22.19
CA LYS A 263 6.57 -15.08 21.82
C LYS A 263 6.83 -14.99 20.32
N LYS A 264 6.08 -14.12 19.63
CA LYS A 264 6.31 -13.83 18.21
C LYS A 264 7.72 -13.31 18.02
N THR A 265 8.40 -13.86 17.02
CA THR A 265 9.73 -13.38 16.61
C THR A 265 9.63 -11.93 16.11
N LYS A 266 10.74 -11.19 16.14
CA LYS A 266 10.82 -9.82 15.61
C LYS A 266 10.32 -9.74 14.16
N ALA A 267 10.64 -10.76 13.35
CA ALA A 267 10.17 -10.88 11.98
C ALA A 267 8.64 -11.03 11.89
N GLN A 268 8.04 -11.86 12.75
CA GLN A 268 6.58 -12.03 12.81
C GLN A 268 5.87 -10.75 13.26
N ARG A 269 6.43 -10.02 14.25
CA ARG A 269 5.91 -8.69 14.65
C ARG A 269 5.99 -7.68 13.51
N ASN A 270 7.14 -7.61 12.82
CA ASN A 270 7.31 -6.73 11.65
C ASN A 270 6.33 -7.07 10.52
N LYS A 271 6.07 -8.37 10.27
CA LYS A 271 5.08 -8.81 9.27
C LYS A 271 3.66 -8.38 9.65
N GLN A 272 3.29 -8.51 10.92
CA GLN A 272 2.00 -8.04 11.43
C GLN A 272 1.87 -6.52 11.35
N LYS A 273 2.93 -5.75 11.68
CA LYS A 273 2.95 -4.30 11.55
C LYS A 273 2.76 -3.86 10.10
N LYS A 274 3.49 -4.47 9.16
CA LYS A 274 3.31 -4.23 7.71
C LYS A 274 1.89 -4.56 7.23
N HIS A 275 1.33 -5.68 7.67
CA HIS A 275 -0.03 -6.07 7.31
C HIS A 275 -1.06 -5.07 7.85
N LYS A 276 -0.97 -4.66 9.12
CA LYS A 276 -1.84 -3.64 9.71
C LYS A 276 -1.78 -2.32 8.94
N GLN A 277 -0.57 -1.86 8.60
CA GLN A 277 -0.37 -0.65 7.79
C GLN A 277 -1.01 -0.77 6.41
N LEU A 278 -0.85 -1.91 5.73
CA LEU A 278 -1.47 -2.14 4.42
C LEU A 278 -3.01 -2.14 4.50
N VAL A 279 -3.59 -2.75 5.52
CA VAL A 279 -5.05 -2.75 5.73
C VAL A 279 -5.56 -1.34 5.97
N LEU A 280 -4.88 -0.56 6.81
CA LEU A 280 -5.23 0.82 7.09
C LEU A 280 -5.18 1.68 5.82
N LEU A 281 -4.12 1.56 5.02
CA LEU A 281 -4.02 2.25 3.73
C LEU A 281 -5.12 1.83 2.74
N GLN A 282 -5.55 0.56 2.77
CA GLN A 282 -6.68 0.12 1.95
C GLN A 282 -8.01 0.69 2.42
N GLN A 283 -8.22 0.83 3.73
CA GLN A 283 -9.42 1.46 4.30
C GLN A 283 -9.48 2.94 3.94
N GLN A 284 -8.39 3.69 4.13
CA GLN A 284 -8.29 5.10 3.72
C GLN A 284 -8.62 5.28 2.23
N LYS A 285 -8.09 4.42 1.36
CA LYS A 285 -8.41 4.45 -0.08
C LYS A 285 -9.89 4.17 -0.37
N LYS A 286 -10.56 3.32 0.41
CA LYS A 286 -12.00 3.07 0.27
C LYS A 286 -12.80 4.29 0.71
N GLU A 287 -12.44 4.90 1.83
CA GLU A 287 -13.07 6.13 2.33
C GLU A 287 -12.89 7.30 1.36
N GLU A 288 -11.70 7.50 0.81
CA GLU A 288 -11.45 8.52 -0.21
C GLU A 288 -12.33 8.33 -1.45
N LYS A 289 -12.47 7.08 -1.92
CA LYS A 289 -13.38 6.76 -3.03
C LYS A 289 -14.84 7.04 -2.68
N GLN A 290 -15.27 6.73 -1.46
CA GLN A 290 -16.62 7.05 -0.99
C GLN A 290 -16.83 8.57 -0.97
N LYS A 291 -15.89 9.35 -0.44
CA LYS A 291 -15.94 10.82 -0.45
C LYS A 291 -16.01 11.39 -1.87
N LEU A 292 -15.22 10.85 -2.81
CA LEU A 292 -15.28 11.24 -4.21
C LEU A 292 -16.64 10.91 -4.86
N ASN A 293 -17.21 9.74 -4.57
CA ASN A 293 -18.54 9.36 -5.04
C ASN A 293 -19.60 10.32 -4.47
N GLN A 294 -19.56 10.62 -3.16
CA GLN A 294 -20.43 11.61 -2.53
C GLN A 294 -20.33 12.99 -3.20
N LEU A 295 -19.11 13.46 -3.52
CA LEU A 295 -18.93 14.72 -4.26
C LEU A 295 -19.60 14.68 -5.66
N THR A 296 -19.57 13.53 -6.33
CA THR A 296 -20.24 13.37 -7.62
C THR A 296 -21.76 13.33 -7.49
N GLU A 297 -22.28 12.67 -6.44
CA GLU A 297 -23.70 12.62 -6.11
C GLU A 297 -24.22 14.01 -5.72
N LEU A 298 -23.49 14.76 -4.89
CA LEU A 298 -23.83 16.13 -4.54
C LEU A 298 -23.94 17.04 -5.77
N LYS A 299 -23.09 16.86 -6.79
CA LYS A 299 -23.20 17.60 -8.06
C LYS A 299 -24.46 17.23 -8.85
N LYS A 300 -24.88 15.96 -8.83
CA LYS A 300 -26.13 15.51 -9.45
C LYS A 300 -27.34 16.06 -8.69
N ASN A 301 -27.37 15.90 -7.38
CA ASN A 301 -28.44 16.39 -6.52
C ASN A 301 -28.60 17.91 -6.66
N LYS A 302 -27.50 18.67 -6.72
CA LYS A 302 -27.56 20.12 -6.99
C LYS A 302 -28.24 20.44 -8.32
N ARG A 303 -27.94 19.70 -9.39
CA ARG A 303 -28.58 19.89 -10.70
C ARG A 303 -30.07 19.54 -10.65
N GLU A 304 -30.43 18.46 -9.97
CA GLU A 304 -31.81 18.03 -9.80
C GLU A 304 -32.63 19.02 -8.97
N VAL A 305 -32.07 19.54 -7.86
CA VAL A 305 -32.71 20.58 -7.05
C VAL A 305 -32.91 21.85 -7.88
N LEU A 306 -31.90 22.28 -8.66
CA LEU A 306 -32.05 23.45 -9.53
C LEU A 306 -33.12 23.24 -10.61
N ALA A 307 -33.25 22.03 -11.17
CA ALA A 307 -34.32 21.71 -12.11
C ALA A 307 -35.70 21.78 -11.44
N LYS A 308 -35.85 21.17 -10.25
CA LYS A 308 -37.08 21.20 -9.47
C LYS A 308 -37.49 22.61 -9.05
N VAL A 309 -36.53 23.46 -8.68
CA VAL A 309 -36.81 24.87 -8.35
C VAL A 309 -37.33 25.61 -9.58
N LYS A 310 -36.72 25.42 -10.76
CA LYS A 310 -37.20 26.03 -12.01
C LYS A 310 -38.61 25.55 -12.39
N GLU A 311 -38.90 24.27 -12.23
CA GLU A 311 -40.25 23.72 -12.47
C GLU A 311 -41.27 24.28 -11.47
N ALA A 312 -40.91 24.40 -10.19
CA ALA A 312 -41.75 25.02 -9.18
C ALA A 312 -41.99 26.51 -9.46
N ASP A 313 -40.96 27.25 -9.89
CA ASP A 313 -41.07 28.65 -10.28
C ASP A 313 -41.99 28.83 -11.51
N ALA A 314 -41.93 27.91 -12.48
CA ALA A 314 -42.82 27.92 -13.64
C ALA A 314 -44.28 27.67 -13.22
N ARG A 315 -44.54 26.63 -12.41
CA ARG A 315 -45.88 26.36 -11.86
C ARG A 315 -46.41 27.52 -11.03
N ASN A 316 -45.56 28.16 -10.23
CA ASN A 316 -45.94 29.33 -9.44
C ASN A 316 -46.29 30.55 -10.31
N LYS A 317 -45.69 30.69 -11.50
CA LYS A 317 -46.07 31.73 -12.46
C LYS A 317 -47.43 31.42 -13.08
N GLU A 318 -47.66 30.19 -13.53
CA GLU A 318 -48.95 29.74 -14.06
C GLU A 318 -50.09 29.95 -13.03
N ILE A 319 -49.87 29.58 -11.77
CA ILE A 319 -50.84 29.80 -10.68
C ILE A 319 -51.10 31.30 -10.47
N LYS A 320 -50.10 32.16 -10.61
CA LYS A 320 -50.29 33.63 -10.49
C LYS A 320 -51.08 34.19 -11.66
N GLU A 321 -50.84 33.71 -12.88
CA GLU A 321 -51.58 34.11 -14.07
C GLU A 321 -53.05 33.70 -13.96
N LEU A 322 -53.33 32.44 -13.58
CA LEU A 322 -54.69 31.96 -13.34
C LEU A 322 -55.42 32.78 -12.26
N LYS A 323 -54.75 33.08 -11.13
CA LYS A 323 -55.33 33.95 -10.09
C LYS A 323 -55.62 35.36 -10.59
N ALA A 324 -54.75 35.93 -11.43
CA ALA A 324 -54.98 37.25 -12.00
C ALA A 324 -56.13 37.25 -13.01
N GLU A 325 -56.32 36.17 -13.76
CA GLU A 325 -57.48 35.97 -14.65
C GLU A 325 -58.77 35.81 -13.85
N GLU A 326 -58.78 34.97 -12.81
CA GLU A 326 -59.92 34.82 -11.90
C GLU A 326 -60.31 36.17 -11.26
N GLU A 327 -59.33 36.97 -10.82
CA GLU A 327 -59.58 38.29 -10.27
C GLU A 327 -60.21 39.22 -11.30
N LYS A 328 -59.71 39.25 -12.55
CA LYS A 328 -60.30 40.04 -13.65
C LYS A 328 -61.74 39.62 -13.95
N VAL A 329 -62.01 38.32 -14.05
CA VAL A 329 -63.37 37.78 -14.28
C VAL A 329 -64.30 38.15 -13.13
N SER A 330 -63.85 38.02 -11.88
CA SER A 330 -64.64 38.40 -10.71
C SER A 330 -64.96 39.90 -10.67
N ARG A 331 -64.04 40.74 -11.17
CA ARG A 331 -64.21 42.19 -11.24
C ARG A 331 -65.20 42.60 -12.33
N GLN A 332 -65.22 41.90 -13.46
CA GLN A 332 -66.21 42.09 -14.52
C GLN A 332 -67.63 41.67 -14.09
N LEU A 333 -67.78 40.60 -13.31
CA LEU A 333 -69.08 40.17 -12.78
C LEU A 333 -69.65 41.12 -11.71
N ARG A 334 -68.81 41.98 -11.11
CA ARG A 334 -69.22 42.95 -10.08
C ARG A 334 -69.55 44.34 -10.64
N SER A 335 -69.21 44.65 -11.89
CA SER A 335 -69.53 45.93 -12.54
C SER A 335 -70.83 45.84 -13.33
#